data_AF-A0A660MJX1-F1
#
_entry.id   AF-A0A660MJX1-F1
#
_cell.length_a   1.000
_cell.length_b   1.000
_cell.length_c   1.000
_cell.angle_alpha   90.00
_cell.angle_beta   90.00
_cell.angle_gamma   90.00
#
_symmetry.space_group_name_H-M   'P 1'
#
loop_
_entity.id
_entity.type
_entity.pdbx_description
1 polymer ?
#
loop_
_entity_poly.entity_id
_entity_poly.type
_entity_poly.pdbx_seq_one_letter_code
_entity_poly.pdbx_strand_id
1 'polypeptide(L)'
;MFAFSETARLFSFPVFFDGGVAPFVKDNLASFALAQPQVRAQARPDDVLLGLTADAGQVRVVFVFVVDEVLPWPEYAAKTRSEWRNRVPHNVLDAADAIWPPQSRFPLSSWSGHGEGDFGRDVEVGRHVLLSRRFWYFGRGDKVAVLLPPDLQALLPAEGFRAGANETWRAHFAEVFNAALAAAGVQAYGCYGQPQHQPELEGFDFVMSCSTLSASADGCGAQVEGRVALDVLRDAERASDAAEERFN
;
A
#
# COMPACT_ATOMS: atom_id res chain seq x y z
N MET A 1 -12.56 -4.89 16.47
CA MET A 1 -11.60 -4.40 17.49
C MET A 1 -10.26 -5.03 17.16
N PHE A 2 -9.21 -4.21 17.04
CA PHE A 2 -7.84 -4.66 16.81
C PHE A 2 -7.29 -5.37 18.06
N ALA A 3 -6.60 -6.48 17.87
CA ALA A 3 -5.89 -7.17 18.92
C ALA A 3 -4.64 -7.83 18.31
N PHE A 4 -3.57 -7.89 19.10
CA PHE A 4 -2.40 -8.66 18.71
C PHE A 4 -2.64 -10.15 18.99
N SER A 5 -2.14 -11.01 18.09
CA SER A 5 -1.89 -12.41 18.45
C SER A 5 -0.77 -12.47 19.51
N GLU A 6 -0.76 -13.50 20.36
CA GLU A 6 0.17 -13.59 21.50
C GLU A 6 1.64 -13.40 21.06
N THR A 7 2.01 -14.03 19.94
CA THR A 7 3.37 -14.05 19.41
C THR A 7 3.65 -12.96 18.36
N ALA A 8 2.66 -12.13 18.02
CA ALA A 8 2.78 -11.10 16.99
C ALA A 8 3.76 -9.99 17.42
N ARG A 9 4.71 -9.65 16.56
CA ARG A 9 5.62 -8.52 16.79
C ARG A 9 5.02 -7.24 16.21
N LEU A 10 5.37 -6.10 16.81
CA LEU A 10 5.03 -4.79 16.30
C LEU A 10 6.23 -4.15 15.59
N PHE A 11 6.20 -4.13 14.26
CA PHE A 11 7.14 -3.40 13.43
C PHE A 11 6.66 -1.96 13.25
N SER A 12 7.53 -0.98 13.45
CA SER A 12 7.22 0.43 13.15
C SER A 12 8.34 1.10 12.37
N PHE A 13 7.99 2.00 11.47
CA PHE A 13 8.95 2.71 10.62
C PHE A 13 8.36 4.02 10.06
N PRO A 14 9.21 5.02 9.75
CA PRO A 14 8.80 6.24 9.08
C PRO A 14 8.31 5.96 7.65
N VAL A 15 7.23 6.64 7.27
CA VAL A 15 6.73 6.76 5.90
C VAL A 15 7.12 8.14 5.40
N PHE A 16 8.23 8.21 4.66
CA PHE A 16 8.73 9.46 4.08
C PHE A 16 8.00 9.87 2.81
N PHE A 17 7.49 8.89 2.08
CA PHE A 17 6.75 9.10 0.84
C PHE A 17 5.59 8.12 0.77
N ASP A 18 4.37 8.64 0.77
CA ASP A 18 3.14 7.85 0.62
C ASP A 18 2.53 8.05 -0.76
N GLY A 19 3.01 7.27 -1.73
CA GLY A 19 2.51 7.24 -3.11
C GLY A 19 1.48 6.14 -3.37
N GLY A 20 1.01 5.43 -2.34
CA GLY A 20 0.05 4.32 -2.50
C GLY A 20 0.66 3.02 -3.05
N VAL A 21 1.98 2.91 -3.08
CA VAL A 21 2.72 1.74 -3.59
C VAL A 21 3.12 0.74 -2.51
N ALA A 22 3.13 1.15 -1.23
CA ALA A 22 3.52 0.30 -0.10
C ALA A 22 2.93 0.84 1.24
N PRO A 23 1.76 0.34 1.68
CA PRO A 23 1.01 -0.74 1.08
C PRO A 23 0.29 -0.32 -0.22
N PHE A 24 0.29 -1.21 -1.21
CA PHE A 24 -0.60 -1.10 -2.36
C PHE A 24 -1.93 -1.80 -2.05
N VAL A 25 -3.04 -1.05 -2.14
CA VAL A 25 -4.38 -1.53 -1.76
C VAL A 25 -5.26 -1.67 -3.00
N LYS A 26 -5.76 -2.88 -3.23
CA LYS A 26 -6.71 -3.19 -4.32
C LYS A 26 -7.63 -4.35 -3.91
N ASP A 27 -8.92 -4.25 -4.19
CA ASP A 27 -9.91 -5.30 -3.93
C ASP A 27 -9.86 -5.86 -2.48
N ASN A 28 -9.79 -4.95 -1.50
CA ASN A 28 -9.70 -5.28 -0.06
C ASN A 28 -8.50 -6.16 0.32
N LEU A 29 -7.45 -6.15 -0.50
CA LEU A 29 -6.18 -6.77 -0.22
C LEU A 29 -5.09 -5.70 -0.29
N ALA A 30 -4.32 -5.59 0.78
CA ALA A 30 -3.12 -4.76 0.85
C ALA A 30 -1.90 -5.65 0.61
N SER A 31 -0.97 -5.19 -0.20
CA SER A 31 0.33 -5.81 -0.41
C SER A 31 1.44 -4.85 0.00
N PHE A 32 2.48 -5.39 0.61
CA PHE A 32 3.66 -4.65 1.03
C PHE A 32 4.88 -5.32 0.39
N ALA A 33 5.21 -4.87 -0.82
CA ALA A 33 6.18 -5.53 -1.69
C ALA A 33 7.49 -4.74 -1.89
N LEU A 34 7.44 -3.41 -1.94
CA LEU A 34 8.57 -2.60 -2.41
C LEU A 34 9.33 -1.87 -1.29
N ALA A 35 8.70 -1.68 -0.13
CA ALA A 35 9.29 -0.94 0.99
C ALA A 35 9.85 -1.87 2.08
N GLN A 36 10.68 -1.31 2.96
CA GLN A 36 11.23 -1.94 4.18
C GLN A 36 11.68 -3.40 3.95
N PRO A 37 12.68 -3.66 3.07
CA PRO A 37 13.07 -5.00 2.68
C PRO A 37 13.50 -5.87 3.88
N GLN A 38 14.15 -5.28 4.88
CA GLN A 38 14.54 -5.98 6.11
C GLN A 38 13.36 -6.42 6.97
N VAL A 39 12.22 -5.70 6.92
CA VAL A 39 10.98 -6.11 7.59
C VAL A 39 10.34 -7.26 6.81
N ARG A 40 10.21 -7.12 5.49
CA ARG A 40 9.65 -8.16 4.60
C ARG A 40 10.42 -9.48 4.67
N ALA A 41 11.74 -9.43 4.81
CA ALA A 41 12.59 -10.61 4.89
C ALA A 41 12.33 -11.49 6.13
N GLN A 42 11.75 -10.93 7.21
CA GLN A 42 11.63 -11.61 8.49
C GLN A 42 10.23 -11.61 9.10
N ALA A 43 9.30 -10.80 8.60
CA ALA A 43 7.92 -10.76 9.06
C ALA A 43 7.24 -12.11 8.85
N ARG A 44 6.30 -12.42 9.74
CA ARG A 44 5.54 -13.68 9.77
C ARG A 44 4.05 -13.35 9.82
N PRO A 45 3.18 -14.32 9.51
CA PRO A 45 1.75 -14.18 9.77
C PRO A 45 1.49 -13.68 11.20
N ASP A 46 0.47 -12.84 11.34
CA ASP A 46 0.06 -12.08 12.52
C ASP A 46 0.98 -10.96 13.01
N ASP A 47 2.20 -10.83 12.49
CA ASP A 47 2.99 -9.62 12.77
C ASP A 47 2.25 -8.36 12.30
N VAL A 48 2.45 -7.25 13.02
CA VAL A 48 1.80 -5.97 12.73
C VAL A 48 2.84 -4.99 12.25
N LEU A 49 2.61 -4.39 11.09
CA LEU A 49 3.42 -3.32 10.52
C LEU A 49 2.68 -1.99 10.71
N LEU A 50 3.41 -1.01 11.21
CA LEU A 50 2.93 0.31 11.54
C LEU A 50 3.73 1.35 10.74
N GLY A 51 3.09 1.92 9.71
CA GLY A 51 3.64 3.05 8.97
C GLY A 51 3.28 4.36 9.66
N LEU A 52 4.29 5.12 10.07
CA LEU A 52 4.13 6.35 10.84
C LEU A 52 4.72 7.55 10.10
N THR A 53 4.14 8.72 10.29
CA THR A 53 4.73 9.98 9.82
C THR A 53 4.68 11.04 10.92
N ALA A 54 5.59 11.99 10.86
CA ALA A 54 5.57 13.16 11.73
C ALA A 54 5.00 14.35 10.97
N ASP A 55 3.96 14.97 11.53
CA ASP A 55 3.34 16.17 10.98
C ASP A 55 3.13 17.19 12.10
N ALA A 56 3.60 18.42 11.90
CA ALA A 56 3.51 19.53 12.86
C ALA A 56 3.89 19.17 14.32
N GLY A 57 4.87 18.29 14.52
CA GLY A 57 5.32 17.84 15.85
C GLY A 57 4.45 16.75 16.49
N GLN A 58 3.52 16.15 15.75
CA GLN A 58 2.72 15.01 16.16
C GLN A 58 3.05 13.80 15.30
N VAL A 59 2.99 12.60 15.90
CA VAL A 59 3.14 11.36 15.16
C VAL A 59 1.77 10.85 14.74
N ARG A 60 1.57 10.63 13.44
CA ARG A 60 0.34 10.13 12.86
C ARG A 60 0.55 8.73 12.28
N VAL A 61 -0.46 7.88 12.43
CA VAL A 61 -0.53 6.59 11.76
C VAL A 61 -0.96 6.78 10.31
N VAL A 62 -0.12 6.33 9.37
CA VAL A 62 -0.44 6.25 7.94
C VAL A 62 -1.18 4.95 7.65
N PHE A 63 -0.69 3.84 8.21
CA PHE A 63 -1.37 2.55 8.09
C PHE A 63 -1.02 1.61 9.24
N VAL A 64 -1.93 0.66 9.49
CA VAL A 64 -1.72 -0.54 10.30
C VAL A 64 -1.97 -1.76 9.41
N PHE A 65 -1.02 -2.67 9.34
CA PHE A 65 -1.07 -3.82 8.44
C PHE A 65 -0.79 -5.08 9.25
N VAL A 66 -1.79 -5.96 9.41
CA VAL A 66 -1.61 -7.25 10.07
C VAL A 66 -1.33 -8.29 9.00
N VAL A 67 -0.15 -8.93 9.04
CA VAL A 67 0.30 -9.87 8.02
C VAL A 67 -0.60 -11.11 8.04
N ASP A 68 -1.25 -11.41 6.91
CA ASP A 68 -2.02 -12.64 6.73
C ASP A 68 -1.18 -13.73 6.02
N GLU A 69 -0.44 -13.33 4.99
CA GLU A 69 0.32 -14.24 4.13
C GLU A 69 1.68 -13.62 3.81
N VAL A 70 2.71 -14.46 3.75
CA VAL A 70 4.07 -14.10 3.37
C VAL A 70 4.43 -14.93 2.15
N LEU A 71 4.56 -14.28 1.00
CA LEU A 71 4.87 -14.95 -0.26
C LEU A 71 6.28 -14.64 -0.72
N PRO A 72 7.10 -15.63 -1.12
CA PRO A 72 8.30 -15.38 -1.89
C PRO A 72 7.98 -14.54 -3.13
N TRP A 73 8.89 -13.63 -3.50
CA TRP A 73 8.67 -12.74 -4.64
C TRP A 73 8.24 -13.48 -5.93
N PRO A 74 8.90 -14.57 -6.35
CA PRO A 74 8.51 -15.28 -7.58
C PRO A 74 7.08 -15.81 -7.54
N GLU A 75 6.61 -16.26 -6.38
CA GLU A 75 5.24 -16.75 -6.18
C GLU A 75 4.23 -15.60 -6.25
N TYR A 76 4.52 -14.47 -5.60
CA TYR A 76 3.69 -13.26 -5.71
C TYR A 76 3.60 -12.77 -7.17
N ALA A 77 4.73 -12.71 -7.86
CA ALA A 77 4.80 -12.27 -9.25
C ALA A 77 4.06 -13.22 -10.21
N ALA A 78 4.05 -14.53 -9.95
CA ALA A 78 3.24 -15.50 -10.70
C ALA A 78 1.74 -15.33 -10.41
N LYS A 79 1.36 -15.28 -9.13
CA LYS A 79 -0.03 -15.17 -8.67
C LYS A 79 -0.72 -13.90 -9.16
N THR A 80 0.01 -12.78 -9.18
CA THR A 80 -0.51 -11.51 -9.72
C THR A 80 -0.78 -11.59 -11.22
N ARG A 81 -0.01 -12.37 -11.99
CA ARG A 81 -0.24 -12.53 -13.44
C ARG A 81 -1.34 -13.54 -13.77
N SER A 82 -1.51 -14.58 -12.95
CA SER A 82 -2.54 -15.59 -13.15
C SER A 82 -3.90 -15.18 -12.59
N GLU A 83 -3.94 -14.61 -11.39
CA GLU A 83 -5.18 -14.44 -10.60
C GLU A 83 -5.48 -12.97 -10.30
N TRP A 84 -4.47 -12.15 -9.98
CA TRP A 84 -4.67 -10.76 -9.55
C TRP A 84 -4.11 -9.76 -10.56
N ARG A 85 -4.53 -9.88 -11.82
CA ARG A 85 -3.94 -9.15 -12.96
C ARG A 85 -3.96 -7.63 -12.79
N ASN A 86 -4.96 -7.10 -12.10
CA ASN A 86 -5.07 -5.67 -11.80
C ASN A 86 -4.06 -5.14 -10.76
N ARG A 87 -3.17 -6.00 -10.25
CA ARG A 87 -2.02 -5.63 -9.42
C ARG A 87 -0.72 -5.54 -10.21
N VAL A 88 -0.74 -5.87 -11.50
CA VAL A 88 0.39 -5.68 -12.40
C VAL A 88 0.22 -4.28 -13.03
N PRO A 89 1.25 -3.41 -13.00
CA PRO A 89 1.17 -2.11 -13.66
C PRO A 89 1.13 -2.28 -15.19
N HIS A 90 0.37 -1.42 -15.85
CA HIS A 90 0.28 -1.31 -17.31
C HIS A 90 1.02 -0.07 -17.81
N ASN A 91 1.21 0.95 -16.97
CA ASN A 91 1.86 2.20 -17.33
C ASN A 91 2.46 2.91 -16.10
N VAL A 92 3.20 4.00 -16.35
CA VAL A 92 3.93 4.80 -15.35
C VAL A 92 3.05 5.45 -14.26
N LEU A 93 1.74 5.54 -14.45
CA LEU A 93 0.81 6.14 -13.49
C LEU A 93 0.21 5.11 -12.55
N ASP A 94 0.40 3.81 -12.82
CA ASP A 94 -0.15 2.77 -11.96
C ASP A 94 0.69 2.66 -10.68
N ALA A 95 0.07 2.85 -9.52
CA ALA A 95 0.67 2.65 -8.19
C ALA A 95 0.84 1.18 -7.79
N ALA A 96 0.72 0.27 -8.75
CA ALA A 96 0.83 -1.17 -8.55
C ALA A 96 2.26 -1.59 -8.14
N ASP A 97 2.35 -2.62 -7.30
CA ASP A 97 3.60 -3.04 -6.65
C ASP A 97 4.19 -4.36 -7.19
N ALA A 98 3.48 -5.07 -8.07
CA ALA A 98 3.94 -6.31 -8.72
C ALA A 98 4.82 -6.03 -9.95
N ILE A 99 5.82 -5.16 -9.78
CA ILE A 99 6.58 -4.56 -10.88
C ILE A 99 7.65 -5.49 -11.44
N TRP A 100 8.19 -6.43 -10.66
CA TRP A 100 9.30 -7.29 -11.08
C TRP A 100 8.77 -8.62 -11.66
N PRO A 101 8.95 -8.90 -12.96
CA PRO A 101 8.60 -10.19 -13.55
C PRO A 101 9.46 -11.33 -13.00
N PRO A 102 8.95 -12.59 -12.92
CA PRO A 102 9.63 -13.66 -12.19
C PRO A 102 11.03 -14.06 -12.70
N GLN A 103 11.37 -13.73 -13.96
CA GLN A 103 12.67 -14.00 -14.57
C GLN A 103 13.36 -12.74 -15.12
N SER A 104 13.01 -11.56 -14.61
CA SER A 104 13.56 -10.29 -15.08
C SER A 104 14.08 -9.44 -13.94
N ARG A 105 15.21 -8.79 -14.18
CA ARG A 105 15.76 -7.71 -13.35
C ARG A 105 15.35 -6.32 -13.82
N PHE A 106 14.51 -6.24 -14.85
CA PHE A 106 13.94 -4.99 -15.33
C PHE A 106 12.51 -4.85 -14.80
N PRO A 107 12.18 -3.77 -14.08
CA PRO A 107 10.85 -3.58 -13.57
C PRO A 107 9.91 -3.12 -14.69
N LEU A 108 8.64 -3.46 -14.56
CA LEU A 108 7.58 -2.82 -15.33
C LEU A 108 7.48 -1.34 -14.91
N SER A 109 7.24 -0.47 -15.89
CA SER A 109 7.00 0.94 -15.65
C SER A 109 5.78 1.13 -14.72
N SER A 110 5.96 1.92 -13.66
CA SER A 110 4.93 2.17 -12.65
C SER A 110 5.23 3.46 -11.88
N TRP A 111 4.26 3.92 -11.09
CA TRP A 111 4.39 5.09 -10.23
C TRP A 111 5.41 4.89 -9.09
N SER A 112 5.85 3.66 -8.84
CA SER A 112 6.88 3.38 -7.83
C SER A 112 8.22 4.04 -8.15
N GLY A 113 8.52 4.31 -9.42
CA GLY A 113 9.78 4.92 -9.86
C GLY A 113 11.01 4.02 -9.71
N HIS A 114 10.84 2.74 -9.39
CA HIS A 114 11.95 1.81 -9.25
C HIS A 114 12.58 1.47 -10.61
N GLY A 115 13.90 1.37 -10.64
CA GLY A 115 14.69 0.97 -11.81
C GLY A 115 15.50 -0.30 -11.53
N GLU A 116 16.20 -0.83 -12.54
CA GLU A 116 17.00 -2.08 -12.43
C GLU A 116 17.89 -2.14 -11.17
N GLY A 117 18.49 -1.00 -10.77
CA GLY A 117 19.34 -0.91 -9.58
C GLY A 117 18.64 -1.23 -8.25
N ASP A 118 17.31 -1.16 -8.20
CA ASP A 118 16.52 -1.48 -7.01
C ASP A 118 16.23 -2.97 -6.84
N PHE A 119 16.46 -3.81 -7.88
CA PHE A 119 16.12 -5.24 -7.86
C PHE A 119 16.74 -5.98 -6.68
N GLY A 120 18.04 -5.74 -6.41
CA GLY A 120 18.73 -6.39 -5.30
C GLY A 120 18.10 -6.07 -3.94
N ARG A 121 17.68 -4.82 -3.75
CA ARG A 121 16.99 -4.40 -2.51
C ARG A 121 15.61 -5.03 -2.42
N ASP A 122 14.82 -4.95 -3.49
CA ASP A 122 13.40 -5.30 -3.45
C ASP A 122 13.17 -6.81 -3.42
N VAL A 123 13.92 -7.55 -4.24
CA VAL A 123 13.72 -8.99 -4.48
C VAL A 123 14.73 -9.82 -3.70
N GLU A 124 16.03 -9.53 -3.79
CA GLU A 124 17.07 -10.40 -3.20
C GLU A 124 17.18 -10.20 -1.67
N VAL A 125 17.18 -8.95 -1.20
CA VAL A 125 17.17 -8.60 0.22
C VAL A 125 15.76 -8.71 0.80
N GLY A 126 14.77 -8.12 0.11
CA GLY A 126 13.39 -8.12 0.56
C GLY A 126 12.75 -9.50 0.65
N ARG A 127 13.10 -10.41 -0.29
CA ARG A 127 12.72 -11.83 -0.41
C ARG A 127 11.23 -12.13 -0.55
N HIS A 128 10.40 -11.49 0.26
CA HIS A 128 8.97 -11.77 0.38
C HIS A 128 8.13 -10.54 0.12
N VAL A 129 6.89 -10.76 -0.28
CA VAL A 129 5.80 -9.80 -0.28
C VAL A 129 4.84 -10.18 0.84
N LEU A 130 4.47 -9.20 1.65
CA LEU A 130 3.52 -9.40 2.74
C LEU A 130 2.13 -9.02 2.23
N LEU A 131 1.13 -9.82 2.56
CA LEU A 131 -0.26 -9.59 2.18
C LEU A 131 -1.15 -9.45 3.41
N SER A 132 -2.17 -8.61 3.31
CA SER A 132 -3.14 -8.39 4.38
C SER A 132 -4.52 -8.03 3.85
N ARG A 133 -5.53 -8.69 4.40
CA ARG A 133 -6.95 -8.30 4.41
C ARG A 133 -7.32 -7.65 5.75
N ARG A 134 -6.48 -7.82 6.78
CA ARG A 134 -6.60 -7.18 8.10
C ARG A 134 -5.73 -5.93 8.19
N PHE A 135 -6.11 -4.88 7.47
CA PHE A 135 -5.36 -3.62 7.47
C PHE A 135 -6.28 -2.42 7.70
N TRP A 136 -5.65 -1.30 8.08
CA TRP A 136 -6.22 0.04 8.08
C TRP A 136 -5.26 0.96 7.33
N TYR A 137 -5.75 1.62 6.28
CA TYR A 137 -4.96 2.61 5.54
C TYR A 137 -5.61 3.98 5.68
N PHE A 138 -4.93 4.92 6.32
CA PHE A 138 -5.38 6.29 6.54
C PHE A 138 -4.74 7.28 5.56
N GLY A 139 -3.64 6.91 4.91
CA GLY A 139 -2.98 7.69 3.86
C GLY A 139 -2.60 9.09 4.36
N ARG A 140 -3.02 10.14 3.64
CA ARG A 140 -2.82 11.55 4.01
C ARG A 140 -3.51 11.98 5.31
N GLY A 141 -4.53 11.25 5.78
CA GLY A 141 -5.21 11.52 7.04
C GLY A 141 -6.18 12.71 7.04
N ASP A 142 -6.62 13.18 5.87
CA ASP A 142 -7.60 14.26 5.72
C ASP A 142 -9.03 13.84 6.12
N LYS A 143 -9.40 12.58 5.83
CA LYS A 143 -10.69 12.01 6.22
C LYS A 143 -10.68 11.42 7.63
N VAL A 144 -9.62 10.71 7.98
CA VAL A 144 -9.43 10.09 9.31
C VAL A 144 -7.97 10.25 9.71
N ALA A 145 -7.72 11.02 10.77
CA ALA A 145 -6.40 11.18 11.36
C ALA A 145 -6.32 10.38 12.67
N VAL A 146 -5.38 9.44 12.73
CA VAL A 146 -5.05 8.71 13.97
C VAL A 146 -3.72 9.23 14.49
N LEU A 147 -3.77 10.06 15.53
CA LEU A 147 -2.60 10.65 16.17
C LEU A 147 -2.17 9.77 17.35
N LEU A 148 -0.86 9.55 17.49
CA LEU A 148 -0.30 8.88 18.65
C LEU A 148 -0.16 9.88 19.82
N PRO A 149 -0.53 9.48 21.05
CA PRO A 149 -0.26 10.28 22.24
C PRO A 149 1.26 10.40 22.49
N PRO A 150 1.70 11.39 23.29
CA PRO A 150 3.12 11.71 23.48
C PRO A 150 4.02 10.52 23.88
N ASP A 151 3.52 9.62 24.70
CA ASP A 151 4.25 8.45 25.18
C ASP A 151 4.44 7.37 24.09
N LEU A 152 3.50 7.27 23.15
CA LEU A 152 3.60 6.38 21.98
C LEU A 152 4.35 6.99 20.79
N GLN A 153 4.72 8.27 20.83
CA GLN A 153 5.51 8.88 19.75
C GLN A 153 6.87 8.19 19.56
N ALA A 154 7.41 7.56 20.60
CA ALA A 154 8.62 6.75 20.53
C ALA A 154 8.51 5.56 19.56
N LEU A 155 7.30 5.16 19.15
CA LEU A 155 7.10 4.15 18.11
C LEU A 155 7.59 4.61 16.73
N LEU A 156 7.74 5.92 16.47
CA LEU A 156 8.32 6.42 15.22
C LEU A 156 9.86 6.46 15.37
N PRO A 157 10.63 5.58 14.70
CA PRO A 157 12.07 5.76 14.63
C PRO A 157 12.43 6.87 13.64
N ALA A 158 13.62 7.46 13.82
CA ALA A 158 14.14 8.47 12.89
C ALA A 158 14.42 7.88 11.49
N GLU A 159 14.88 6.62 11.44
CA GLU A 159 15.16 5.89 10.20
C GLU A 159 14.99 4.38 10.40
N GLY A 160 14.97 3.62 9.31
CA GLY A 160 14.88 2.16 9.35
C GLY A 160 13.57 1.66 9.96
N PHE A 161 13.64 0.63 10.80
CA PHE A 161 12.49 0.08 11.52
C PHE A 161 12.83 -0.27 12.97
N ARG A 162 11.81 -0.36 13.81
CA ARG A 162 11.87 -0.90 15.17
C ARG A 162 10.95 -2.10 15.32
N ALA A 163 11.37 -3.07 16.13
CA ALA A 163 10.54 -4.22 16.49
C ALA A 163 10.74 -4.64 17.96
N GLY A 164 11.97 -4.98 18.37
CA GLY A 164 12.23 -5.48 19.72
C GLY A 164 11.84 -4.49 20.84
N ALA A 165 12.21 -3.22 20.69
CA ALA A 165 11.86 -2.17 21.65
C ALA A 165 10.37 -1.76 21.60
N ASN A 166 9.59 -2.31 20.66
CA ASN A 166 8.15 -2.02 20.56
C ASN A 166 7.31 -2.96 21.41
N GLU A 167 7.89 -4.06 21.91
CA GLU A 167 7.18 -5.09 22.67
C GLU A 167 6.46 -4.52 23.90
N THR A 168 7.13 -3.62 24.62
CA THR A 168 6.58 -2.94 25.81
C THR A 168 5.39 -2.04 25.51
N TRP A 169 5.21 -1.64 24.24
CA TRP A 169 4.17 -0.71 23.81
C TRP A 169 2.98 -1.40 23.16
N ARG A 170 3.04 -2.72 22.89
CA ARG A 170 2.00 -3.45 22.15
C ARG A 170 0.61 -3.29 22.75
N ALA A 171 0.46 -3.61 24.04
CA ALA A 171 -0.82 -3.53 24.72
C ALA A 171 -1.36 -2.09 24.72
N HIS A 172 -0.52 -1.13 25.09
CA HIS A 172 -0.91 0.27 25.15
C HIS A 172 -1.28 0.84 23.77
N PHE A 173 -0.50 0.50 22.73
CA PHE A 173 -0.83 0.85 21.35
C PHE A 173 -2.18 0.28 20.93
N ALA A 174 -2.48 -0.99 21.24
CA ALA A 174 -3.75 -1.60 20.88
C ALA A 174 -4.94 -0.89 21.55
N GLU A 175 -4.82 -0.51 22.82
CA GLU A 175 -5.84 0.24 23.54
C GLU A 175 -6.10 1.60 22.90
N VAL A 176 -5.05 2.39 22.72
CA VAL A 176 -5.12 3.73 22.11
C VAL A 176 -5.67 3.65 20.69
N PHE A 177 -5.18 2.69 19.89
CA PHE A 177 -5.62 2.51 18.52
C PHE A 177 -7.11 2.14 18.45
N ASN A 178 -7.57 1.20 19.28
CA ASN A 178 -8.99 0.85 19.33
C ASN A 178 -9.88 2.02 19.75
N ALA A 179 -9.44 2.83 20.72
CA ALA A 179 -10.16 4.04 21.11
C ALA A 179 -10.27 5.03 19.95
N ALA A 180 -9.18 5.23 19.20
CA ALA A 180 -9.18 6.08 18.01
C ALA A 180 -10.09 5.55 16.90
N LEU A 181 -10.05 4.25 16.61
CA LEU A 181 -10.95 3.62 15.63
C LEU A 181 -12.42 3.77 16.02
N ALA A 182 -12.73 3.62 17.32
CA ALA A 182 -14.09 3.77 17.83
C ALA A 182 -14.58 5.22 17.71
N ALA A 183 -13.75 6.19 18.08
CA ALA A 183 -14.06 7.61 17.98
C ALA A 183 -14.31 8.05 16.51
N ALA A 184 -13.56 7.48 15.56
CA ALA A 184 -13.70 7.78 14.15
C ALA A 184 -14.74 6.92 13.40
N GLY A 185 -15.34 5.90 14.06
CA GLY A 185 -16.32 5.01 13.42
C GLY A 185 -15.74 4.10 12.33
N VAL A 186 -14.46 3.73 12.44
CA VAL A 186 -13.70 2.98 11.41
C VAL A 186 -13.14 1.67 11.95
N GLN A 187 -13.94 0.94 12.73
CA GLN A 187 -13.51 -0.27 13.42
C GLN A 187 -13.31 -1.48 12.48
N ALA A 188 -13.89 -1.43 11.28
CA ALA A 188 -13.69 -2.44 10.25
C ALA A 188 -12.30 -2.32 9.61
N TYR A 189 -11.82 -3.37 8.95
CA TYR A 189 -10.60 -3.29 8.14
C TYR A 189 -10.90 -2.58 6.82
N GLY A 190 -9.95 -1.81 6.31
CA GLY A 190 -10.06 -1.22 4.98
C GLY A 190 -9.28 0.07 4.76
N CYS A 191 -9.66 0.75 3.68
CA CYS A 191 -9.08 2.00 3.22
C CYS A 191 -9.96 3.17 3.67
N TYR A 192 -9.38 4.08 4.45
CA TYR A 192 -10.04 5.22 5.08
C TYR A 192 -9.49 6.57 4.62
N GLY A 193 -8.48 6.56 3.74
CA GLY A 193 -7.89 7.76 3.16
C GLY A 193 -7.23 7.47 1.83
N GLN A 194 -6.63 8.50 1.24
CA GLN A 194 -5.91 8.41 -0.02
C GLN A 194 -4.41 8.62 0.19
N PRO A 195 -3.56 8.13 -0.72
CA PRO A 195 -2.13 8.45 -0.69
C PRO A 195 -1.88 9.95 -0.60
N GLN A 196 -0.80 10.32 0.09
CA GLN A 196 -0.35 11.71 0.14
C GLN A 196 -0.01 12.24 -1.25
N HIS A 197 0.68 11.44 -2.05
CA HIS A 197 1.09 11.75 -3.41
C HIS A 197 0.35 10.86 -4.40
N GLN A 198 -0.16 11.46 -5.46
CA GLN A 198 -0.82 10.77 -6.55
C GLN A 198 -0.19 11.23 -7.87
N PRO A 199 -0.18 10.38 -8.91
CA PRO A 199 0.21 10.81 -10.23
C PRO A 199 -0.68 11.96 -10.69
N GLU A 200 -0.09 13.13 -10.93
CA GLU A 200 -0.77 14.27 -11.54
C GLU A 200 -0.71 14.09 -13.07
N LEU A 201 -1.87 13.93 -13.69
CA LEU A 201 -2.00 14.02 -15.14
C LEU A 201 -2.11 15.49 -15.51
N GLU A 202 -1.05 16.11 -16.01
CA GLU A 202 -1.18 17.43 -16.65
C GLU A 202 -2.19 17.30 -17.81
N GLY A 203 -3.36 17.93 -17.65
CA GLY A 203 -4.39 18.03 -18.69
C GLY A 203 -5.57 17.04 -18.60
N PHE A 204 -5.70 16.23 -17.55
CA PHE A 204 -6.85 15.34 -17.38
C PHE A 204 -7.40 15.34 -15.95
N ASP A 205 -8.61 15.89 -15.77
CA ASP A 205 -9.43 15.65 -14.59
C ASP A 205 -9.96 14.21 -14.63
N PHE A 206 -9.26 13.26 -14.00
CA PHE A 206 -9.81 11.93 -13.81
C PHE A 206 -10.65 11.89 -12.53
N VAL A 207 -11.97 11.70 -12.69
CA VAL A 207 -12.82 11.28 -11.57
C VAL A 207 -12.43 9.86 -11.21
N MET A 208 -11.64 9.69 -10.16
CA MET A 208 -11.47 8.41 -9.48
C MET A 208 -12.82 8.04 -8.85
N SER A 209 -13.66 7.29 -9.57
CA SER A 209 -14.92 6.81 -9.01
C SER A 209 -14.61 5.88 -7.84
N CYS A 210 -15.07 6.26 -6.65
CA CYS A 210 -15.23 5.37 -5.51
C CYS A 210 -16.19 4.22 -5.86
N SER A 211 -15.72 3.17 -6.52
CA SER A 211 -16.48 1.93 -6.70
C SER A 211 -16.12 0.91 -5.62
N THR A 212 -16.38 1.31 -4.37
CA THR A 212 -16.72 0.45 -3.23
C THR A 212 -17.60 1.23 -2.23
N LEU A 213 -18.62 1.92 -2.73
CA LEU A 213 -19.80 2.27 -1.94
C LEU A 213 -21.00 1.48 -2.47
N SER A 214 -21.33 0.41 -1.78
CA SER A 214 -22.67 -0.17 -1.73
C SER A 214 -23.01 -0.31 -0.25
N ALA A 215 -24.11 0.17 0.32
CA ALA A 215 -25.21 0.97 -0.17
C ALA A 215 -25.90 1.56 1.08
N SER A 216 -26.31 2.83 1.05
CA SER A 216 -27.55 3.32 1.63
C SER A 216 -27.83 4.73 1.09
N ALA A 217 -29.11 4.97 0.78
CA ALA A 217 -29.70 6.13 0.10
C ALA A 217 -29.18 7.49 0.65
N ASP A 218 -29.03 8.57 -0.12
CA ASP A 218 -29.93 9.21 -1.07
C ASP A 218 -29.13 10.09 -2.07
N GLY A 219 -29.74 10.43 -3.19
CA GLY A 219 -29.07 10.82 -4.44
C GLY A 219 -28.23 12.11 -4.49
N CYS A 220 -27.30 12.11 -5.46
CA CYS A 220 -26.89 13.29 -6.20
C CYS A 220 -26.34 12.84 -7.56
N GLY A 221 -27.08 13.12 -8.63
CA GLY A 221 -26.64 12.92 -10.00
C GLY A 221 -25.82 14.12 -10.46
N ALA A 222 -24.57 13.87 -10.86
CA ALA A 222 -23.82 14.75 -11.75
C ALA A 222 -22.88 13.88 -12.59
N GLN A 223 -23.34 13.51 -13.78
CA GLN A 223 -22.47 12.99 -14.84
C GLN A 223 -21.95 14.20 -15.63
N VAL A 224 -20.63 14.36 -15.70
CA VAL A 224 -19.98 15.25 -16.67
C VAL A 224 -19.28 14.35 -17.68
N GLU A 225 -19.83 14.30 -18.90
CA GLU A 225 -19.25 13.54 -20.02
C GLU A 225 -18.05 14.29 -20.60
N GLY A 226 -16.91 13.61 -20.68
CA GLY A 226 -15.79 13.99 -21.53
C GLY A 226 -15.45 12.83 -22.46
N ARG A 227 -15.55 13.03 -23.78
CA ARG A 227 -15.13 12.05 -24.80
C ARG A 227 -13.62 12.12 -25.02
N VAL A 228 -12.95 10.97 -25.05
CA VAL A 228 -11.58 10.85 -25.56
C VAL A 228 -11.62 10.26 -26.98
N ALA A 229 -10.80 10.79 -27.88
CA ALA A 229 -10.65 10.26 -29.23
C ALA A 229 -10.02 8.86 -29.19
N LEU A 230 -10.65 7.91 -29.88
CA LEU A 230 -10.28 6.49 -29.97
C LEU A 230 -8.83 6.22 -30.41
N ASP A 231 -8.12 7.24 -30.87
CA ASP A 231 -6.85 7.14 -31.57
C ASP A 231 -5.69 6.98 -30.57
N VAL A 232 -5.78 7.58 -29.39
CA VAL A 232 -4.73 7.52 -28.34
C VAL A 232 -4.69 6.16 -27.65
N LEU A 233 -5.85 5.53 -27.45
CA LEU A 233 -5.93 4.17 -26.87
C LEU A 233 -5.37 3.13 -27.84
N ARG A 234 -5.57 3.32 -29.16
CA ARG A 234 -5.08 2.41 -30.20
C ARG A 234 -3.56 2.46 -30.37
N ASP A 235 -2.92 3.59 -30.11
CA ASP A 235 -1.46 3.70 -30.19
C ASP A 235 -0.77 3.07 -28.96
N ALA A 236 -1.42 3.09 -27.79
CA ALA A 236 -0.95 2.38 -26.60
C ALA A 236 -1.07 0.85 -26.75
N GLU A 237 -2.19 0.36 -27.31
CA GLU A 237 -2.37 -1.06 -27.62
C GLU A 237 -1.34 -1.56 -28.65
N ARG A 238 -1.09 -0.79 -29.72
CA ARG A 238 -0.08 -1.15 -30.74
C ARG A 238 1.35 -1.17 -30.22
N ALA A 239 1.70 -0.32 -29.26
CA ALA A 239 3.01 -0.33 -28.64
C ALA A 239 3.22 -1.56 -27.73
N SER A 240 2.14 -2.06 -27.11
CA SER A 240 2.15 -3.28 -26.30
C SER A 240 2.28 -4.53 -27.17
N ASP A 241 1.53 -4.63 -28.26
CA ASP A 241 1.57 -5.79 -29.17
C ASP A 241 2.93 -5.91 -29.89
N ALA A 242 3.53 -4.77 -30.26
CA ALA A 242 4.86 -4.74 -30.88
C ALA A 242 5.99 -5.15 -29.91
N ALA A 243 5.75 -5.08 -28.61
CA ALA A 243 6.69 -5.58 -27.60
C ALA A 243 6.54 -7.10 -27.42
N GLU A 244 5.34 -7.66 -27.50
CA GLU A 244 5.11 -9.11 -27.41
C GLU A 244 5.63 -9.87 -28.64
N GLU A 245 5.53 -9.32 -29.86
CA GLU A 245 6.02 -9.98 -31.08
C GLU A 245 7.56 -10.06 -31.17
N ARG A 246 8.31 -9.27 -30.39
CA ARG A 246 9.78 -9.30 -30.39
C ARG A 246 10.39 -10.39 -29.51
N PHE A 247 9.56 -11.15 -28.79
CA PHE A 247 9.99 -12.19 -27.85
C PHE A 247 9.37 -13.58 -28.13
N ASN A 248 8.78 -13.78 -29.31
CA ASN A 248 8.44 -15.10 -29.85
C ASN A 248 9.44 -15.54 -30.93
#